data_AF-A0A151TJ15-F1
#
_entry.id   AF-A0A151TJ15-F1
#
_cell.length_a   1.000
_cell.length_b   1.000
_cell.length_c   1.000
_cell.angle_alpha   90.00
_cell.angle_beta   90.00
_cell.angle_gamma   90.00
#
_symmetry.space_group_name_H-M   'P 1'
#
loop_
_entity.id
_entity.type
_entity.pdbx_description
1 polymer ?
#
loop_
_entity_poly.entity_id
_entity_poly.type
_entity_poly.pdbx_seq_one_letter_code
_entity_poly.pdbx_strand_id
1 'polypeptide(L)'
;MGEARGFPGMLGTAPTVQYTVNRMQYNMGYYLADDIYPDFATFVKTISMPQGGKWKLFAQRQESTRNDVERAFGVLQSRFAIIRGPARFWDAAIMKNIIYACIILHNMIVEDERDTYQNYINYDGVDDDMSRSEISIGAHPNFRTTYL
;
A
#
# COMPACT_ATOMS: atom_id res chain seq x y z
N MET A 1 -0.70 -29.37 -22.02
CA MET A 1 -0.14 -28.00 -21.96
C MET A 1 -0.50 -27.44 -20.60
N GLY A 2 0.47 -27.29 -19.69
CA GLY A 2 0.22 -26.76 -18.35
C GLY A 2 0.40 -25.25 -18.36
N GLU A 3 -0.63 -24.50 -17.95
CA GLU A 3 -0.50 -23.07 -17.69
C GLU A 3 0.55 -22.86 -16.59
N ALA A 4 1.48 -21.93 -16.82
CA ALA A 4 2.48 -21.56 -15.84
C ALA A 4 1.77 -20.89 -14.65
N ARG A 5 1.53 -21.67 -13.58
CA ARG A 5 0.98 -21.17 -12.32
C ARG A 5 2.05 -20.35 -11.61
N GLY A 6 1.91 -19.03 -11.56
CA GLY A 6 2.82 -18.14 -10.84
C GLY A 6 2.79 -16.69 -11.32
N PHE A 7 3.29 -15.78 -10.48
CA PHE A 7 3.48 -14.38 -10.85
C PHE A 7 4.60 -14.26 -11.91
N PRO A 8 4.38 -13.58 -13.05
CA PRO A 8 5.37 -13.51 -14.15
C PRO A 8 6.76 -13.01 -13.72
N GLY A 9 6.82 -12.12 -12.72
CA GLY A 9 8.09 -11.68 -12.13
C GLY A 9 8.90 -12.80 -11.46
N MET A 10 8.24 -13.84 -10.91
CA MET A 10 8.93 -15.01 -10.36
C MET A 10 9.50 -15.94 -11.44
N LEU A 11 9.05 -15.78 -12.69
CA LEU A 11 9.58 -16.48 -13.87
C LEU A 11 10.65 -15.65 -14.58
N GLY A 12 11.10 -14.54 -13.99
CA GLY A 12 12.09 -13.63 -14.59
C GLY A 12 11.55 -12.86 -15.80
N THR A 13 10.22 -12.74 -15.92
CA THR A 13 9.58 -11.99 -17.01
C THR A 13 9.27 -10.57 -16.55
N ALA A 14 9.88 -9.57 -17.20
CA ALA A 14 9.64 -8.16 -16.90
C ALA A 14 8.28 -7.70 -17.48
N PRO A 15 7.58 -6.77 -16.82
CA PRO A 15 6.38 -6.17 -17.39
C PRO A 15 6.76 -5.28 -18.58
N THR A 16 6.02 -5.42 -19.67
CA THR A 16 6.12 -4.52 -20.82
C THR A 16 5.43 -3.21 -20.48
N VAL A 17 6.21 -2.14 -20.30
CA VAL A 17 5.71 -0.79 -20.00
C VAL A 17 6.49 0.21 -20.85
N GLN A 18 5.88 1.35 -21.17
CA GLN A 18 6.54 2.42 -21.92
C GLN A 18 6.56 3.68 -21.05
N TYR A 19 7.74 4.17 -20.70
CA TYR A 19 7.88 5.39 -19.90
C TYR A 19 9.17 6.15 -20.25
N THR A 20 9.18 7.46 -19.99
CA THR A 20 10.34 8.33 -20.26
C THR A 20 10.90 8.89 -18.96
N VAL A 21 12.19 8.69 -18.72
CA VAL A 21 12.92 9.32 -17.60
C VAL A 21 14.13 10.04 -18.16
N ASN A 22 14.32 11.30 -17.78
CA ASN A 22 15.45 12.12 -18.26
C ASN A 22 15.62 12.11 -19.79
N ARG A 23 14.50 12.16 -20.55
CA ARG A 23 14.44 12.08 -22.02
C ARG A 23 14.91 10.74 -22.62
N MET A 24 15.15 9.72 -21.81
CA MET A 24 15.41 8.37 -22.25
C MET A 24 14.12 7.55 -22.15
N GLN A 25 13.76 6.87 -23.24
CA GLN A 25 12.62 5.97 -23.27
C GLN A 25 13.01 4.58 -22.78
N TYR A 26 12.16 3.99 -21.96
CA TYR A 26 12.29 2.65 -21.43
C TYR A 26 11.04 1.86 -21.81
N ASN A 27 11.26 0.65 -22.33
CA ASN A 27 10.21 -0.28 -22.78
C ASN A 27 10.05 -1.50 -21.84
N MET A 28 10.76 -1.50 -20.73
CA MET A 28 10.81 -2.59 -19.76
C MET A 28 10.65 -2.02 -18.35
N GLY A 29 9.74 -2.59 -17.58
CA GLY A 29 9.54 -2.24 -16.19
C GLY A 29 10.30 -3.20 -15.28
N TYR A 30 10.35 -2.84 -14.00
CA TYR A 30 10.98 -3.63 -12.96
C TYR A 30 10.04 -3.73 -11.77
N TYR A 31 10.15 -4.80 -11.00
CA TYR A 31 9.47 -4.93 -9.72
C TYR A 31 10.42 -4.51 -8.60
N LEU A 32 9.96 -3.69 -7.68
CA LEU A 32 10.68 -3.47 -6.43
C LEU A 32 10.58 -4.73 -5.59
N ALA A 33 11.72 -5.21 -5.09
CA ALA A 33 11.80 -6.39 -4.26
C ALA A 33 12.59 -6.08 -2.99
N ASP A 34 12.35 -6.88 -1.96
CA ASP A 34 13.18 -6.93 -0.77
C ASP A 34 14.33 -7.94 -0.94
N ASP A 35 15.11 -8.10 0.11
CA ASP A 35 16.27 -8.98 0.12
C ASP A 35 15.90 -10.47 0.28
N ILE A 36 14.65 -10.82 0.59
CA ILE A 36 14.20 -12.22 0.73
C ILE A 36 13.83 -12.86 -0.61
N TYR A 37 13.63 -12.07 -1.67
CA TYR A 37 13.46 -12.60 -3.03
C TYR A 37 14.80 -13.01 -3.65
N PRO A 38 14.83 -14.01 -4.56
CA PRO A 38 16.02 -14.34 -5.35
C PRO A 38 16.47 -13.15 -6.23
N ASP A 39 17.73 -13.16 -6.63
CA ASP A 39 18.28 -12.20 -7.60
C ASP A 39 17.76 -12.50 -9.01
N PHE A 40 16.63 -11.90 -9.37
CA PHE A 40 16.12 -11.92 -10.74
C PHE A 40 16.40 -10.59 -11.44
N ALA A 41 16.69 -10.65 -12.75
CA ALA A 41 16.97 -9.46 -13.58
C ALA A 41 15.79 -8.46 -13.62
N THR A 42 14.60 -8.92 -13.28
CA THR A 42 13.36 -8.13 -13.25
C THR A 42 13.13 -7.45 -11.91
N PHE A 43 13.90 -7.79 -10.89
CA PHE A 43 13.74 -7.29 -9.53
C PHE A 43 14.81 -6.25 -9.20
N VAL A 44 14.36 -5.13 -8.66
CA VAL A 44 15.23 -4.07 -8.14
C VAL A 44 15.14 -4.11 -6.63
N LYS A 45 16.20 -4.62 -6.01
CA LYS A 45 16.35 -4.69 -4.56
C LYS A 45 16.84 -3.38 -3.96
N THR A 46 16.62 -3.21 -2.66
CA THR A 46 17.15 -2.06 -1.93
C THR A 46 18.67 -2.10 -1.93
N ILE A 47 19.31 -0.95 -2.15
CA ILE A 47 20.76 -0.86 -2.18
C ILE A 47 21.28 -0.92 -0.74
N SER A 48 22.00 -2.00 -0.41
CA SER A 48 22.67 -2.12 0.88
C SER A 48 23.84 -1.12 0.99
N MET A 49 23.91 -0.39 2.10
CA MET A 49 24.94 0.62 2.38
C MET A 49 25.12 1.69 1.27
N PRO A 50 24.07 2.49 0.96
CA PRO A 50 24.12 3.45 -0.13
C PRO A 50 25.21 4.51 0.09
N GLN A 51 26.15 4.61 -0.85
CA GLN A 51 27.25 5.58 -0.82
C GLN A 51 26.92 6.79 -1.70
N GLY A 52 27.12 8.01 -1.18
CA GLY A 52 26.81 9.25 -1.91
C GLY A 52 25.32 9.64 -1.93
N GLY A 53 25.03 10.90 -2.26
CA GLY A 53 23.70 11.50 -2.07
C GLY A 53 22.59 10.87 -2.93
N LYS A 54 22.87 10.57 -4.20
CA LYS A 54 21.87 9.99 -5.13
C LYS A 54 21.39 8.61 -4.68
N TRP A 55 22.32 7.75 -4.28
CA TRP A 55 22.04 6.39 -3.85
C TRP A 55 21.30 6.36 -2.51
N LYS A 56 21.67 7.26 -1.58
CA LYS A 56 20.96 7.44 -0.30
C LYS A 56 19.51 7.86 -0.52
N LEU A 57 19.28 8.82 -1.42
CA LEU A 57 17.92 9.27 -1.75
C LEU A 57 17.09 8.16 -2.39
N PHE A 58 17.68 7.39 -3.31
CA PHE A 58 17.01 6.24 -3.93
C PHE A 58 16.59 5.19 -2.89
N ALA A 59 17.53 4.77 -2.04
CA ALA A 59 17.26 3.78 -0.99
C ALA A 59 16.18 4.28 -0.02
N GLN A 60 16.24 5.55 0.40
CA GLN A 60 15.24 6.14 1.30
C GLN A 60 13.83 6.14 0.69
N ARG A 61 13.71 6.52 -0.59
CA ARG A 61 12.41 6.53 -1.30
C ARG A 61 11.86 5.12 -1.44
N GLN A 62 12.69 4.17 -1.85
CA GLN A 62 12.30 2.77 -2.00
C GLN A 62 11.84 2.17 -0.67
N GLU A 63 12.59 2.39 0.40
CA GLU A 63 12.28 1.94 1.75
C GLU A 63 10.96 2.53 2.26
N SER A 64 10.72 3.83 2.04
CA SER A 64 9.46 4.48 2.41
C SER A 64 8.27 3.87 1.67
N THR A 65 8.39 3.69 0.35
CA THR A 65 7.32 3.06 -0.43
C THR A 65 7.07 1.62 0.01
N ARG A 66 8.13 0.86 0.34
CA ARG A 66 7.99 -0.50 0.86
C ARG A 66 7.24 -0.51 2.19
N ASN A 67 7.62 0.35 3.13
CA ASN A 67 6.96 0.46 4.43
C ASN A 67 5.47 0.79 4.29
N ASP A 68 5.09 1.67 3.36
CA ASP A 68 3.68 1.99 3.12
C ASP A 68 2.91 0.76 2.61
N VAL A 69 3.49 -0.01 1.68
CA VAL A 69 2.90 -1.25 1.16
C VAL A 69 2.78 -2.30 2.27
N GLU A 70 3.84 -2.56 3.03
CA GLU A 70 3.84 -3.53 4.13
C GLU A 70 2.79 -3.18 5.19
N ARG A 71 2.68 -1.90 5.57
CA ARG A 71 1.67 -1.42 6.52
C ARG A 71 0.25 -1.63 5.99
N ALA A 72 0.00 -1.30 4.72
CA ALA A 72 -1.31 -1.53 4.10
C ALA A 72 -1.67 -3.02 4.07
N PHE A 73 -0.75 -3.88 3.68
CA PHE A 73 -0.95 -5.33 3.71
C PHE A 73 -1.14 -5.85 5.13
N GLY A 74 -0.43 -5.32 6.14
CA GLY A 74 -0.63 -5.67 7.54
C GLY A 74 -2.03 -5.34 8.05
N VAL A 75 -2.60 -4.19 7.66
CA VAL A 75 -3.99 -3.82 7.97
C VAL A 75 -4.98 -4.76 7.28
N LEU A 76 -4.76 -5.05 6.00
CA LEU A 76 -5.64 -5.96 5.27
C LEU A 76 -5.57 -7.39 5.82
N GLN A 77 -4.38 -7.87 6.20
CA GLN A 77 -4.20 -9.18 6.85
C GLN A 77 -4.83 -9.23 8.24
N SER A 78 -4.78 -8.15 9.02
CA SER A 78 -5.39 -8.13 10.36
C SER A 78 -6.91 -8.28 10.27
N ARG A 79 -7.54 -7.66 9.26
CA ARG A 79 -8.99 -7.71 9.03
C ARG A 79 -9.48 -8.93 8.24
N PHE A 80 -8.72 -9.38 7.24
CA PHE A 80 -9.16 -10.45 6.33
C PHE A 80 -8.22 -11.67 6.39
N ALA A 81 -8.66 -12.72 7.08
CA ALA A 81 -7.89 -13.97 7.24
C ALA A 81 -7.52 -14.63 5.89
N ILE A 82 -8.33 -14.42 4.85
CA ILE A 82 -8.09 -14.93 3.49
C ILE A 82 -6.76 -14.44 2.88
N ILE A 83 -6.24 -13.28 3.31
CA ILE A 83 -4.97 -12.71 2.83
C ILE A 83 -3.75 -13.34 3.53
N ARG A 84 -3.94 -13.98 4.70
CA ARG A 84 -2.84 -14.62 5.45
C ARG A 84 -2.42 -15.96 4.87
N GLY A 85 -3.28 -16.60 4.08
CA GLY A 85 -3.05 -17.91 3.50
C GLY A 85 -1.97 -17.89 2.40
N PRO A 86 -1.26 -19.01 2.18
CA PRO A 86 -0.28 -19.12 1.11
C PRO A 86 -0.96 -18.96 -0.25
N ALA A 87 -0.62 -17.87 -0.94
CA ALA A 87 -1.20 -17.48 -2.21
C ALA A 87 -0.71 -18.33 -3.40
N ARG A 88 0.26 -19.22 -3.15
CA ARG A 88 0.97 -20.04 -4.17
C ARG A 88 0.05 -20.96 -4.99
N PHE A 89 -1.12 -21.30 -4.45
CA PHE A 89 -2.09 -22.15 -5.12
C PHE A 89 -3.13 -21.38 -5.95
N TRP A 90 -3.13 -20.05 -5.88
CA TRP A 90 -4.12 -19.24 -6.55
C TRP A 90 -3.58 -18.70 -7.86
N ASP A 91 -4.45 -18.71 -8.87
CA ASP A 91 -4.18 -17.98 -10.10
C ASP A 91 -4.03 -16.48 -9.81
N ALA A 92 -3.16 -15.80 -10.56
CA ALA A 92 -2.87 -14.39 -10.35
C ALA A 92 -4.12 -13.51 -10.53
N ALA A 93 -5.04 -13.86 -11.43
CA ALA A 93 -6.30 -13.13 -11.61
C ALA A 93 -7.24 -13.32 -10.41
N ILE A 94 -7.31 -14.53 -9.86
CA ILE A 94 -8.09 -14.82 -8.65
C ILE A 94 -7.53 -14.02 -7.46
N MET A 95 -6.22 -14.04 -7.28
CA MET A 95 -5.55 -13.31 -6.21
C MET A 95 -5.81 -11.80 -6.33
N LYS A 96 -5.69 -11.24 -7.53
CA LYS A 96 -6.02 -9.84 -7.82
C LYS A 96 -7.45 -9.49 -7.42
N ASN A 97 -8.42 -10.32 -7.79
CA ASN A 97 -9.82 -10.11 -7.43
C ASN A 97 -10.05 -10.15 -5.92
N ILE A 98 -9.40 -11.07 -5.21
CA ILE A 98 -9.51 -11.18 -3.75
C ILE A 98 -8.93 -9.94 -3.07
N ILE A 99 -7.74 -9.48 -3.49
CA ILE A 99 -7.14 -8.25 -2.96
C ILE A 99 -8.04 -7.03 -3.21
N TYR A 100 -8.60 -6.88 -4.41
CA TYR A 100 -9.52 -5.78 -4.70
C TYR A 100 -10.81 -5.86 -3.88
N ALA A 101 -11.40 -7.04 -3.73
CA ALA A 101 -12.57 -7.22 -2.87
C ALA A 101 -12.25 -6.79 -1.43
N CYS A 102 -11.10 -7.20 -0.89
CA CYS A 102 -10.70 -6.81 0.46
C CYS A 102 -10.47 -5.29 0.61
N ILE A 103 -9.88 -4.63 -0.40
CA ILE A 103 -9.71 -3.16 -0.40
C ILE A 103 -11.06 -2.45 -0.42
N ILE A 104 -11.97 -2.86 -1.30
CA ILE A 104 -13.31 -2.27 -1.40
C ILE A 104 -14.06 -2.45 -0.09
N LEU A 105 -14.10 -3.68 0.44
CA LEU A 105 -14.76 -3.96 1.72
C LEU A 105 -14.12 -3.21 2.89
N HIS A 106 -12.79 -3.06 2.90
CA HIS A 106 -12.11 -2.25 3.92
C HIS A 106 -12.58 -0.80 3.89
N ASN A 107 -12.62 -0.20 2.70
CA ASN A 107 -13.05 1.19 2.56
C ASN A 107 -14.50 1.36 2.98
N MET A 108 -15.38 0.43 2.58
CA MET A 108 -16.79 0.44 2.99
C MET A 108 -16.95 0.35 4.51
N ILE A 109 -16.20 -0.53 5.18
CA ILE A 109 -16.23 -0.66 6.65
C ILE A 109 -15.72 0.62 7.32
N VAL A 110 -14.64 1.21 6.81
CA VAL A 110 -14.08 2.46 7.38
C VAL A 110 -15.05 3.63 7.23
N GLU A 111 -15.74 3.72 6.09
CA GLU A 111 -16.78 4.74 5.87
C GLU A 111 -17.95 4.56 6.84
N ASP A 112 -18.47 3.32 6.99
CA ASP A 112 -19.55 2.99 7.92
C ASP A 112 -19.19 3.26 9.40
N GLU A 113 -17.99 2.85 9.82
CA GLU A 113 -17.46 3.15 11.16
C GLU A 113 -17.36 4.68 11.38
N ARG A 114 -16.86 5.45 10.39
CA ARG A 114 -16.73 6.90 10.47
C ARG A 114 -18.07 7.63 10.61
N ASP A 115 -19.06 7.24 9.83
CA ASP A 115 -20.40 7.82 9.88
C ASP A 115 -21.06 7.54 11.24
N THR A 116 -20.85 6.35 11.81
CA THR A 116 -21.28 6.00 13.17
C THR A 116 -20.65 6.93 14.21
N TYR A 117 -19.33 7.20 14.15
CA TYR A 117 -18.67 8.14 15.06
C TYR A 117 -19.16 9.58 14.90
N GLN A 118 -19.40 10.04 13.67
CA GLN A 118 -19.93 11.38 13.42
C GLN A 118 -21.36 11.52 13.98
N ASN A 119 -22.19 10.49 13.84
CA ASN A 119 -23.54 10.47 14.38
C ASN A 119 -23.55 10.49 15.92
N TYR A 120 -22.62 9.80 16.57
CA TYR A 120 -22.47 9.81 18.03
C TYR A 120 -22.08 11.22 18.55
N ILE A 121 -21.07 11.85 17.93
CA ILE A 121 -20.62 13.21 18.29
C ILE A 121 -21.74 14.24 18.12
N ASN A 122 -22.56 14.11 17.08
CA ASN A 122 -23.68 15.02 16.85
C ASN A 122 -24.84 14.83 17.86
N TYR A 123 -25.02 13.63 18.42
CA TYR A 123 -26.06 13.36 19.42
C TYR A 123 -25.70 13.93 20.79
N ASP A 124 -24.41 13.91 21.16
CA ASP A 124 -23.89 14.46 22.41
C ASP A 124 -23.82 16.01 22.42
N GLY A 125 -24.12 16.67 21.28
CA GLY A 125 -24.06 18.12 21.12
C GLY A 125 -25.41 18.85 21.16
N VAL A 126 -26.52 18.17 21.46
CA VAL A 126 -27.88 18.77 21.37
C VAL A 126 -28.50 19.13 22.72
N ASP A 127 -27.90 18.79 23.86
CA ASP A 127 -28.37 19.25 25.18
C ASP A 127 -27.17 19.67 26.05
N ASP A 128 -26.81 20.96 26.05
CA ASP A 128 -26.71 21.79 27.27
C ASP A 128 -26.40 23.24 26.89
N ASP A 129 -27.43 24.10 26.95
CA ASP A 129 -27.24 25.53 27.12
C ASP A 129 -26.74 25.76 28.56
N MET A 130 -25.41 25.85 28.76
CA MET A 130 -24.79 26.82 29.68
C MET A 130 -23.25 26.73 29.73
N SER A 131 -22.64 27.90 29.51
CA SER A 131 -21.34 28.38 30.01
C SER A 131 -20.01 27.69 29.60
N ARG A 132 -19.36 28.33 28.60
CA ARG A 132 -17.90 28.59 28.45
C ARG A 132 -16.94 27.83 29.37
N SER A 133 -16.04 27.05 28.77
CA SER A 133 -14.59 27.30 28.87
C SER A 133 -13.85 26.71 27.67
N GLU A 134 -12.93 27.48 27.11
CA GLU A 134 -12.10 27.13 25.96
C GLU A 134 -11.25 25.89 26.26
N ILE A 135 -11.48 24.78 25.56
CA ILE A 135 -10.49 23.71 25.46
C ILE A 135 -10.03 23.66 24.00
N SER A 136 -8.87 24.27 23.77
CA SER A 136 -8.11 24.16 22.53
C SER A 136 -7.63 22.72 22.37
N ILE A 137 -8.43 21.89 21.71
CA ILE A 137 -7.96 20.59 21.22
C ILE A 137 -7.26 20.89 19.90
N GLY A 138 -5.92 20.93 19.99
CA GLY A 138 -5.04 21.22 18.87
C GLY A 138 -5.35 20.39 17.63
N ALA A 139 -5.06 20.99 16.46
CA ALA A 139 -5.30 20.43 15.15
C ALA A 139 -5.02 18.92 15.07
N HIS A 140 -6.08 18.15 14.84
CA HIS A 140 -6.01 16.72 14.55
C HIS A 140 -5.19 16.54 13.26
N PRO A 141 -4.17 15.67 13.22
CA PRO A 141 -3.35 15.49 12.02
C PRO A 141 -4.21 14.96 10.89
N ASN A 142 -4.37 15.80 9.87
CA ASN A 142 -5.11 15.50 8.66
C ASN A 142 -4.21 14.65 7.75
N PHE A 143 -4.44 13.34 7.67
CA PHE A 143 -3.68 12.43 6.79
C PHE A 143 -3.95 12.66 5.29
N ARG A 144 -4.66 13.73 4.91
CA ARG A 144 -5.10 13.99 3.54
C ARG A 144 -4.16 14.86 2.68
N THR A 145 -2.91 15.08 3.08
CA THR A 145 -1.92 15.75 2.21
C THR A 145 -0.62 14.96 2.16
N THR A 146 -0.55 13.88 1.37
CA THR A 146 0.72 13.52 0.68
C THR A 146 0.57 12.59 -0.55
N TYR A 147 -0.61 12.15 -0.97
CA TYR A 147 -0.69 11.24 -2.14
C TYR A 147 -1.73 11.71 -3.17
N LEU A 148 -1.27 12.57 -4.08
CA LEU A 148 -1.66 12.62 -5.49
C LEU A 148 -0.38 12.71 -6.33
#